data_AF-A0A2D6QAP0-F1
#
_entry.id   AF-A0A2D6QAP0-F1
#
_cell.length_a   1.000
_cell.length_b   1.000
_cell.length_c   1.000
_cell.angle_alpha   90.00
_cell.angle_beta   90.00
_cell.angle_gamma   90.00
#
_symmetry.space_group_name_H-M   'P 1'
#
loop_
_entity.id
_entity.type
_entity.pdbx_description
1 polymer ?
#
loop_
_entity_poly.entity_id
_entity_poly.type
_entity_poly.pdbx_seq_one_letter_code
_entity_poly.pdbx_strand_id
1 'polypeptide(L)'
;MRARPPRHDSSQSPKGNLQGLMGMGTLCLILAGPGPGAEPTTTTDGVVLELPDGPAAKAWAGVGSETAPHPLHPNLRKACASSSPAGTAVPTWHMWADWVAAEAQESAPARRAALCLLARAQGRHADAWGHYAKLGADPRWVASVTPYLLPGAPLDSSVEAGGNLAPLPDGVLLQPFLPPLLEDAGSAPVGVAWRKATVGGIRVGEATLELTISVEATGVQVDLIHRGGGPVKVAILIPEPPGYEIRIEYLDWMQTEQPRRPILVDLQPGAEATTLWGRMIERRVSLPTGQADQLPQSLVQGGLFLSLPADDPQRAAVGEITPVLAKLLGVRVGLTEPGAPLPGWTGTVLHLGNSAERGQRLTWLASAIESFLLQPR
;
A
#
# COMPACT_ATOMS: atom_id res chain seq x y z
N MET A 1 -12.98 -23.76 -58.16
CA MET A 1 -12.97 -25.22 -58.40
C MET A 1 -12.86 -25.92 -57.05
N ARG A 2 -13.87 -26.75 -56.71
CA ARG A 2 -13.98 -27.75 -55.62
C ARG A 2 -13.75 -27.22 -54.18
N ALA A 3 -14.75 -26.91 -53.35
CA ALA A 3 -15.94 -27.63 -52.85
C ALA A 3 -15.64 -28.84 -51.92
N ARG A 4 -15.84 -28.62 -50.60
CA ARG A 4 -16.47 -29.42 -49.49
C ARG A 4 -16.27 -30.97 -49.44
N PRO A 5 -16.62 -31.71 -48.35
CA PRO A 5 -17.13 -31.35 -47.00
C PRO A 5 -16.46 -32.14 -45.82
N PRO A 6 -16.93 -31.94 -44.56
CA PRO A 6 -16.56 -32.74 -43.37
C PRO A 6 -17.34 -34.06 -43.28
N ARG A 7 -16.91 -34.98 -42.39
CA ARG A 7 -17.70 -36.17 -42.00
C ARG A 7 -17.98 -36.22 -40.50
N HIS A 8 -19.26 -36.41 -40.24
CA HIS A 8 -19.99 -36.65 -39.00
C HIS A 8 -19.92 -38.11 -38.55
N ASP A 9 -20.23 -38.30 -37.25
CA ASP A 9 -20.90 -39.42 -36.58
C ASP A 9 -20.26 -40.83 -36.69
N SER A 10 -20.32 -41.72 -35.69
CA SER A 10 -21.45 -42.01 -34.80
C SER A 10 -20.97 -42.85 -33.60
N SER A 11 -21.66 -42.69 -32.48
CA SER A 11 -22.16 -43.72 -31.55
C SER A 11 -21.45 -45.09 -31.45
N GLN A 12 -21.22 -45.53 -30.21
CA GLN A 12 -21.95 -46.63 -29.57
C GLN A 12 -21.27 -47.08 -28.26
N SER A 13 -22.00 -47.00 -27.16
CA SER A 13 -21.85 -47.91 -26.02
C SER A 13 -22.67 -49.17 -26.32
N PRO A 14 -22.26 -50.37 -25.87
CA PRO A 14 -23.06 -51.00 -24.81
C PRO A 14 -22.30 -51.93 -23.83
N LYS A 15 -22.77 -51.87 -22.58
CA LYS A 15 -23.19 -52.97 -21.67
C LYS A 15 -22.47 -54.33 -21.67
N GLY A 16 -22.05 -54.71 -20.46
CA GLY A 16 -21.99 -56.07 -19.87
C GLY A 16 -21.40 -55.91 -18.47
N ASN A 17 -22.10 -55.93 -17.34
CA ASN A 17 -23.19 -56.74 -16.76
C ASN A 17 -22.75 -58.16 -16.36
N LEU A 18 -23.12 -58.50 -15.11
CA LEU A 18 -23.04 -59.77 -14.37
C LEU A 18 -21.66 -60.18 -13.79
N GLN A 19 -21.54 -60.75 -12.59
CA GLN A 19 -22.42 -60.97 -11.43
C GLN A 19 -21.57 -61.71 -10.38
N GLY A 20 -21.94 -61.54 -9.10
CA GLY A 20 -21.71 -62.51 -8.02
C GLY A 20 -20.48 -62.24 -7.15
N LEU A 21 -20.49 -62.45 -5.82
CA LEU A 21 -21.53 -63.01 -4.95
C LEU A 21 -21.08 -62.78 -3.48
N MET A 22 -22.04 -62.43 -2.63
CA MET A 22 -22.18 -62.75 -1.19
C MET A 22 -21.04 -62.54 -0.18
N GLY A 23 -21.39 -61.81 0.89
CA GLY A 23 -20.80 -61.95 2.22
C GLY A 23 -21.58 -61.15 3.26
N MET A 24 -22.49 -61.79 3.99
CA MET A 24 -23.25 -61.24 5.12
C MET A 24 -22.35 -60.74 6.25
N GLY A 25 -22.80 -59.70 6.96
CA GLY A 25 -22.24 -59.32 8.27
C GLY A 25 -22.91 -58.08 8.85
N THR A 26 -24.06 -58.25 9.49
CA THR A 26 -24.68 -57.25 10.36
C THR A 26 -23.77 -56.95 11.55
N LEU A 27 -23.41 -55.67 11.74
CA LEU A 27 -22.95 -55.18 13.04
C LEU A 27 -23.44 -53.74 13.23
N CYS A 28 -24.48 -53.58 14.05
CA CYS A 28 -24.80 -52.29 14.66
C CYS A 28 -23.72 -51.96 15.68
N LEU A 29 -22.96 -50.89 15.44
CA LEU A 29 -22.16 -50.23 16.46
C LEU A 29 -22.36 -48.72 16.33
N ILE A 30 -23.12 -48.20 17.29
CA ILE A 30 -23.18 -46.77 17.61
C ILE A 30 -21.80 -46.38 18.11
N LEU A 31 -21.09 -45.55 17.35
CA LEU A 31 -19.93 -44.81 17.84
C LEU A 31 -20.20 -43.33 17.63
N ALA A 32 -20.51 -42.66 18.73
CA ALA A 32 -20.42 -41.22 18.85
C ALA A 32 -18.95 -40.81 18.60
N GLY A 33 -18.69 -40.25 17.42
CA GLY A 33 -17.44 -39.58 17.11
C GLY A 33 -17.48 -38.13 17.62
N PRO A 34 -16.36 -37.58 18.13
CA PRO A 34 -16.32 -36.26 18.72
C PRO A 34 -16.64 -35.20 17.66
N GLY A 35 -17.47 -34.22 18.04
CA GLY A 35 -17.73 -33.05 17.21
C GLY A 35 -16.42 -32.32 16.88
N PRO A 36 -16.41 -31.48 15.83
CA PRO A 36 -15.24 -30.66 15.52
C PRO A 36 -14.92 -29.83 16.76
N GLY A 37 -13.82 -30.17 17.41
CA GLY A 37 -13.28 -29.41 18.51
C GLY A 37 -12.96 -28.03 17.97
N ALA A 38 -13.71 -27.03 18.43
CA ALA A 38 -13.24 -25.67 18.40
C ALA A 38 -11.90 -25.66 19.13
N GLU A 39 -10.81 -25.46 18.39
CA GLU A 39 -9.55 -25.11 19.02
C GLU A 39 -9.81 -23.88 19.90
N PRO A 40 -9.31 -23.86 21.14
CA PRO A 40 -9.42 -22.68 21.97
C PRO A 40 -8.61 -21.58 21.29
N THR A 41 -9.31 -20.63 20.68
CA THR A 41 -8.76 -19.33 20.32
C THR A 41 -8.23 -18.73 21.62
N THR A 42 -6.92 -18.78 21.82
CA THR A 42 -6.26 -17.88 22.76
C THR A 42 -6.57 -16.49 22.24
N THR A 43 -7.54 -15.83 22.87
CA THR A 43 -7.78 -14.39 22.76
C THR A 43 -6.49 -13.74 23.24
N THR A 44 -5.59 -13.53 22.30
CA THR A 44 -4.48 -12.61 22.49
C THR A 44 -5.15 -11.25 22.45
N ASP A 45 -5.37 -10.66 23.62
CA ASP A 45 -5.92 -9.31 23.71
C ASP A 45 -4.89 -8.36 23.08
N GLY A 46 -5.16 -7.93 21.84
CA GLY A 46 -4.33 -6.97 21.11
C GLY A 46 -4.29 -7.20 19.60
N VAL A 47 -3.72 -6.21 18.91
CA VAL A 47 -3.44 -6.25 17.47
C VAL A 47 -2.37 -7.29 17.22
N VAL A 48 -2.73 -8.28 16.40
CA VAL A 48 -1.78 -9.26 15.86
C VAL A 48 -1.46 -8.82 14.44
N LEU A 49 -0.20 -8.51 14.15
CA LEU A 49 0.24 -8.15 12.81
C LEU A 49 1.29 -9.14 12.31
N GLU A 50 1.00 -9.72 11.16
CA GLU A 50 1.90 -10.57 10.39
C GLU A 50 2.35 -9.81 9.14
N LEU A 51 3.65 -9.59 9.02
CA LEU A 51 4.29 -8.94 7.87
C LEU A 51 5.13 -9.96 7.11
N PRO A 52 5.36 -9.75 5.79
CA PRO A 52 6.38 -10.48 5.05
C PRO A 52 7.74 -10.39 5.74
N ASP A 53 8.50 -11.49 5.69
CA ASP A 53 9.87 -11.52 6.24
C ASP A 53 10.72 -10.39 5.68
N GLY A 54 11.36 -9.66 6.59
CA GLY A 54 12.23 -8.54 6.24
C GLY A 54 12.41 -7.51 7.35
N PRO A 55 12.97 -6.32 7.03
CA PRO A 55 13.30 -5.31 8.03
C PRO A 55 12.08 -4.76 8.76
N ALA A 56 10.93 -4.68 8.07
CA ALA A 56 9.68 -4.25 8.67
C ALA A 56 9.13 -5.28 9.68
N ALA A 57 9.12 -6.57 9.34
CA ALA A 57 8.75 -7.63 10.28
C ALA A 57 9.67 -7.65 11.51
N LYS A 58 10.99 -7.49 11.30
CA LYS A 58 11.98 -7.39 12.40
C LYS A 58 11.71 -6.17 13.31
N ALA A 59 11.34 -5.03 12.73
CA ALA A 59 10.98 -3.83 13.50
C ALA A 59 9.69 -4.04 14.32
N TRP A 60 8.68 -4.68 13.74
CA TRP A 60 7.42 -4.99 14.43
C TRP A 60 7.60 -6.01 15.56
N ALA A 61 8.48 -7.00 15.41
CA ALA A 61 8.73 -8.02 16.42
C ALA A 61 9.20 -7.47 17.78
N GLY A 62 9.70 -6.23 17.82
CA GLY A 62 10.04 -5.54 19.07
C GLY A 62 8.85 -4.93 19.83
N VAL A 63 7.66 -4.88 19.23
CA VAL A 63 6.45 -4.28 19.81
C VAL A 63 5.72 -5.33 20.65
N GLY A 64 5.76 -5.18 21.98
CA GLY A 64 4.93 -5.94 22.92
C GLY A 64 3.61 -5.22 23.25
N SER A 65 2.66 -5.93 23.90
CA SER A 65 1.33 -5.41 24.27
C SER A 65 1.37 -4.12 25.10
N GLU A 66 2.38 -3.97 25.96
CA GLU A 66 2.54 -2.81 26.85
C GLU A 66 3.36 -1.67 26.22
N THR A 67 3.73 -1.78 24.94
CA THR A 67 4.57 -0.77 24.27
C THR A 67 3.79 0.52 24.10
N ALA A 68 4.03 1.50 24.97
CA ALA A 68 3.38 2.80 24.90
C ALA A 68 3.81 3.56 23.63
N PRO A 69 2.89 3.95 22.73
CA PRO A 69 3.24 4.67 21.51
C PRO A 69 3.78 6.07 21.83
N HIS A 70 4.76 6.52 21.04
CA HIS A 70 5.18 7.92 21.06
C HIS A 70 4.16 8.84 20.38
N PRO A 71 4.06 10.11 20.82
CA PRO A 71 3.27 11.10 20.11
C PRO A 71 3.88 11.40 18.74
N LEU A 72 3.03 11.45 17.71
CA LEU A 72 3.43 11.82 16.35
C LEU A 72 3.78 13.32 16.25
N HIS A 73 4.57 13.66 15.23
CA HIS A 73 4.96 15.05 14.96
C HIS A 73 3.73 15.97 14.80
N PRO A 74 3.67 17.14 15.46
CA PRO A 74 2.45 17.97 15.52
C PRO A 74 1.97 18.47 14.15
N ASN A 75 2.89 18.76 13.22
CA ASN A 75 2.54 19.21 11.87
C ASN A 75 2.21 18.08 10.88
N LEU A 76 2.28 16.81 11.31
CA LEU A 76 2.08 15.66 10.42
C LEU A 76 0.70 15.69 9.73
N ARG A 77 -0.36 15.94 10.51
CA ARG A 77 -1.73 15.99 9.97
C ARG A 77 -1.86 17.04 8.86
N LYS A 78 -1.29 18.23 9.09
CA LYS A 78 -1.28 19.30 8.09
C LYS A 78 -0.53 18.90 6.82
N ALA A 79 0.61 18.22 6.95
CA ALA A 79 1.40 17.74 5.83
C ALA A 79 0.66 16.67 5.00
N CYS A 80 0.04 15.69 5.67
CA CYS A 80 -0.70 14.62 5.00
C CYS A 80 -2.01 15.13 4.37
N ALA A 81 -2.79 15.96 5.08
CA ALA A 81 -4.06 16.49 4.57
C ALA A 81 -3.89 17.42 3.36
N SER A 82 -2.76 18.13 3.30
CA SER A 82 -2.44 18.99 2.17
C SER A 82 -1.91 18.21 0.97
N SER A 83 -1.64 16.90 1.07
CA SER A 83 -1.08 16.12 -0.03
C SER A 83 -2.09 16.03 -1.18
N SER A 84 -1.82 16.77 -2.26
CA SER A 84 -2.64 16.79 -3.46
C SER A 84 -2.37 15.57 -4.34
N PRO A 85 -3.38 14.98 -5.01
CA PRO A 85 -3.16 13.98 -6.05
C PRO A 85 -2.25 14.47 -7.19
N ALA A 86 -2.21 15.78 -7.44
CA ALA A 86 -1.32 16.39 -8.42
C ALA A 86 0.12 16.58 -7.90
N GLY A 87 0.35 16.35 -6.60
CA GLY A 87 1.65 16.45 -5.95
C GLY A 87 2.18 17.88 -5.80
N THR A 88 1.39 18.92 -6.03
CA THR A 88 1.85 20.33 -6.11
C THR A 88 1.56 21.17 -4.86
N ALA A 89 1.19 20.54 -3.75
CA ALA A 89 0.84 21.26 -2.53
C ALA A 89 2.09 21.89 -1.88
N VAL A 90 2.27 23.20 -2.09
CA VAL A 90 3.45 23.97 -1.63
C VAL A 90 3.74 23.78 -0.13
N PRO A 91 2.76 23.84 0.80
CA PRO A 91 3.05 23.63 2.22
C PRO A 91 3.64 22.25 2.52
N THR A 92 3.17 21.21 1.81
CA THR A 92 3.70 19.84 1.96
C THR A 92 5.15 19.76 1.50
N TRP A 93 5.52 20.41 0.39
CA TRP A 93 6.90 20.45 -0.09
C TRP A 93 7.86 21.15 0.87
N HIS A 94 7.45 22.27 1.47
CA HIS A 94 8.25 22.94 2.49
C HIS A 94 8.48 22.06 3.71
N MET A 95 7.41 21.51 4.30
CA MET A 95 7.52 20.65 5.47
C MET A 95 8.37 19.40 5.19
N TRP A 96 8.16 18.78 4.02
CA TRP A 96 8.96 17.65 3.56
C TRP A 96 10.44 18.00 3.45
N ALA A 97 10.79 19.07 2.74
CA ALA A 97 12.17 19.47 2.53
C ALA A 97 12.88 19.82 3.84
N ASP A 98 12.18 20.50 4.76
CA ASP A 98 12.71 20.82 6.09
C ASP A 98 12.98 19.53 6.91
N TRP A 99 12.06 18.56 6.88
CA TRP A 99 12.27 17.27 7.57
C TRP A 99 13.40 16.46 6.95
N VAL A 100 13.49 16.38 5.63
CA VAL A 100 14.56 15.64 4.93
C VAL A 100 15.91 16.28 5.18
N ALA A 101 16.03 17.61 5.09
CA ALA A 101 17.27 18.32 5.37
C ALA A 101 17.74 18.11 6.82
N ALA A 102 16.82 18.19 7.79
CA ALA A 102 17.14 17.96 9.19
C ALA A 102 17.53 16.51 9.47
N GLU A 103 16.82 15.55 8.87
CA GLU A 103 17.12 14.12 9.01
C GLU A 103 18.47 13.72 8.38
N ALA A 104 18.86 14.36 7.27
CA ALA A 104 20.16 14.16 6.64
C ALA A 104 21.33 14.69 7.48
N GLN A 105 21.08 15.69 8.35
CA GLN A 105 22.08 16.23 9.27
C GLN A 105 22.17 15.41 10.55
N GLU A 106 21.03 15.06 11.12
CA GLU A 106 20.92 14.31 12.36
C GLU A 106 19.72 13.36 12.28
N SER A 107 19.94 12.08 12.52
CA SER A 107 18.87 11.08 12.51
C SER A 107 17.97 11.22 13.74
N ALA A 108 16.68 11.51 13.58
CA ALA A 108 15.73 11.59 14.67
C ALA A 108 14.50 10.69 14.43
N PRO A 109 14.21 9.71 15.31
CA PRO A 109 13.07 8.80 15.15
C PRO A 109 11.71 9.50 14.95
N ALA A 110 11.46 10.61 15.64
CA ALA A 110 10.23 11.38 15.47
C ALA A 110 10.05 11.96 14.05
N ARG A 111 11.14 12.46 13.44
CA ARG A 111 11.14 12.93 12.05
C ARG A 111 10.96 11.77 11.10
N ARG A 112 11.62 10.64 11.36
CA ARG A 112 11.51 9.43 10.54
C ARG A 112 10.10 8.84 10.56
N ALA A 113 9.42 8.86 11.69
CA ALA A 113 8.00 8.49 11.81
C ALA A 113 7.10 9.45 11.00
N ALA A 114 7.40 10.76 11.01
CA ALA A 114 6.67 11.73 10.20
C ALA A 114 6.89 11.52 8.68
N LEU A 115 8.14 11.27 8.26
CA LEU A 115 8.49 10.93 6.88
C LEU A 115 7.84 9.62 6.42
N CYS A 116 7.78 8.61 7.29
CA CYS A 116 7.07 7.35 7.03
C CYS A 116 5.59 7.59 6.67
N LEU A 117 4.87 8.33 7.50
CA LEU A 117 3.44 8.56 7.31
C LEU A 117 3.15 9.57 6.18
N LEU A 118 4.06 10.52 5.92
CA LEU A 118 3.98 11.39 4.75
C LEU A 118 4.22 10.60 3.44
N ALA A 119 5.22 9.72 3.42
CA ALA A 119 5.47 8.82 2.30
C ALA A 119 4.24 7.96 2.00
N ARG A 120 3.59 7.41 3.04
CA ARG A 120 2.32 6.70 2.91
C ARG A 120 1.22 7.57 2.30
N ALA A 121 1.03 8.81 2.78
CA ALA A 121 0.03 9.73 2.24
C ALA A 121 0.27 10.08 0.75
N GLN A 122 1.52 10.01 0.30
CA GLN A 122 1.93 10.27 -1.08
C GLN A 122 2.00 9.02 -1.97
N GLY A 123 1.68 7.83 -1.43
CA GLY A 123 1.77 6.56 -2.17
C GLY A 123 3.21 6.08 -2.42
N ARG A 124 4.20 6.59 -1.67
CA ARG A 124 5.62 6.20 -1.77
C ARG A 124 5.88 4.95 -0.93
N HIS A 125 5.43 3.81 -1.44
CA HIS A 125 5.44 2.52 -0.72
C HIS A 125 6.82 2.11 -0.20
N ALA A 126 7.85 2.17 -1.04
CA ALA A 126 9.21 1.81 -0.64
C ALA A 126 9.77 2.75 0.43
N ASP A 127 9.61 4.07 0.25
CA ASP A 127 10.09 5.08 1.20
C ASP A 127 9.43 4.89 2.58
N ALA A 128 8.10 4.68 2.60
CA ALA A 128 7.36 4.49 3.85
C ALA A 128 7.88 3.27 4.64
N TRP A 129 8.01 2.12 3.98
CA TRP A 129 8.55 0.91 4.63
C TRP A 129 10.04 1.03 4.98
N GLY A 130 10.83 1.76 4.19
CA GLY A 130 12.22 2.06 4.49
C GLY A 130 12.39 2.91 5.76
N HIS A 131 11.53 3.91 5.94
CA HIS A 131 11.46 4.69 7.18
C HIS A 131 10.97 3.85 8.35
N TYR A 132 9.91 3.05 8.14
CA TYR A 132 9.36 2.14 9.15
C TYR A 132 10.40 1.18 9.71
N ALA A 133 11.13 0.47 8.84
CA ALA A 133 12.17 -0.48 9.23
C ALA A 133 13.25 0.15 10.12
N LYS A 134 13.63 1.38 9.78
CA LYS A 134 14.61 2.18 10.51
C LYS A 134 14.13 2.69 11.88
N LEU A 135 12.83 2.56 12.20
CA LEU A 135 12.29 2.87 13.54
C LEU A 135 12.46 1.71 14.53
N GLY A 136 12.81 0.51 14.06
CA GLY A 136 12.90 -0.70 14.90
C GLY A 136 13.86 -0.61 16.09
N ALA A 137 14.74 0.39 16.13
CA ALA A 137 15.59 0.67 17.29
C ALA A 137 14.82 1.14 18.54
N ASP A 138 13.61 1.71 18.37
CA ASP A 138 12.70 2.05 19.47
C ASP A 138 11.28 1.60 19.09
N PRO A 139 10.83 0.44 19.60
CA PRO A 139 9.53 -0.15 19.27
C PRO A 139 8.34 0.77 19.51
N ARG A 140 8.46 1.78 20.38
CA ARG A 140 7.39 2.74 20.64
C ARG A 140 7.05 3.57 19.41
N TRP A 141 8.03 3.88 18.56
CA TRP A 141 7.77 4.57 17.29
C TRP A 141 7.11 3.64 16.26
N VAL A 142 7.49 2.37 16.25
CA VAL A 142 6.87 1.35 15.41
C VAL A 142 5.39 1.19 15.78
N ALA A 143 5.09 1.08 17.07
CA ALA A 143 3.72 1.08 17.60
C ALA A 143 2.93 2.33 17.20
N SER A 144 3.55 3.51 17.20
CA SER A 144 2.89 4.77 16.80
C SER A 144 2.48 4.81 15.33
N VAL A 145 3.25 4.22 14.41
CA VAL A 145 2.99 4.39 12.96
C VAL A 145 2.21 3.23 12.34
N THR A 146 2.31 2.04 12.94
CA THR A 146 1.75 0.79 12.38
C THR A 146 0.25 0.90 12.04
N PRO A 147 -0.63 1.40 12.92
CA PRO A 147 -2.07 1.44 12.64
C PRO A 147 -2.49 2.24 11.41
N TYR A 148 -1.68 3.22 11.04
CA TYR A 148 -1.91 4.08 9.89
C TYR A 148 -1.36 3.49 8.59
N LEU A 149 -0.52 2.45 8.66
CA LEU A 149 -0.12 1.62 7.51
C LEU A 149 -1.09 0.44 7.35
N LEU A 150 -1.28 -0.34 8.41
CA LEU A 150 -2.17 -1.50 8.46
C LEU A 150 -2.93 -1.46 9.80
N PRO A 151 -4.27 -1.39 9.80
CA PRO A 151 -5.18 -1.51 8.66
C PRO A 151 -5.32 -0.23 7.82
N GLY A 152 -4.56 0.83 8.12
CA GLY A 152 -4.63 2.08 7.37
C GLY A 152 -5.70 3.03 7.89
N ALA A 153 -5.82 3.13 9.21
CA ALA A 153 -6.81 3.97 9.89
C ALA A 153 -6.58 5.48 9.63
N PRO A 154 -7.60 6.33 9.82
CA PRO A 154 -7.46 7.78 9.79
C PRO A 154 -6.42 8.32 10.78
N LEU A 155 -5.64 9.35 10.42
CA LEU A 155 -4.55 9.93 11.24
C LEU A 155 -4.99 10.65 12.53
N ASP A 156 -6.30 10.82 12.73
CA ASP A 156 -6.92 11.29 13.96
C ASP A 156 -7.33 10.16 14.93
N SER A 157 -7.25 8.91 14.47
CA SER A 157 -7.48 7.73 15.32
C SER A 157 -6.46 7.67 16.45
N SER A 158 -6.93 7.39 17.66
CA SER A 158 -6.09 7.23 18.85
C SER A 158 -5.40 5.86 18.82
N VAL A 159 -4.10 5.86 19.17
CA VAL A 159 -3.29 4.64 19.29
C VAL A 159 -2.99 4.40 20.76
N GLU A 160 -3.29 3.19 21.22
CA GLU A 160 -3.09 2.68 22.56
C GLU A 160 -1.79 1.86 22.63
N ALA A 161 -1.49 1.30 23.81
CA ALA A 161 -0.32 0.44 24.01
C ALA A 161 -0.31 -0.73 23.01
N GLY A 162 0.89 -1.18 22.62
CA GLY A 162 1.08 -2.28 21.67
C GLY A 162 0.74 -1.93 20.23
N GLY A 163 0.53 -0.65 19.91
CA GLY A 163 0.07 -0.23 18.59
C GLY A 163 -1.39 -0.58 18.33
N ASN A 164 -2.18 -0.78 19.38
CA ASN A 164 -3.61 -1.00 19.28
C ASN A 164 -4.33 0.27 18.85
N LEU A 165 -5.36 0.14 18.01
CA LEU A 165 -6.29 1.25 17.79
C LEU A 165 -7.32 1.28 18.92
N ALA A 166 -7.61 2.48 19.42
CA ALA A 166 -8.87 2.70 20.12
C ALA A 166 -10.05 2.32 19.18
N PRO A 167 -11.21 1.93 19.72
CA PRO A 167 -12.35 1.52 18.89
C PRO A 167 -12.69 2.59 17.84
N LEU A 168 -12.72 2.18 16.58
CA LEU A 168 -13.07 3.04 15.45
C LEU A 168 -14.60 3.12 15.31
N PRO A 169 -15.15 4.21 14.74
CA PRO A 169 -16.58 4.33 14.52
C PRO A 169 -17.08 3.36 13.42
N ASP A 170 -18.35 2.98 13.50
CA ASP A 170 -19.03 2.23 12.44
C ASP A 170 -18.98 3.01 11.10
N GLY A 171 -18.73 2.30 10.01
CA GLY A 171 -18.56 2.88 8.68
C GLY A 171 -17.21 3.59 8.45
N VAL A 172 -16.24 3.44 9.34
CA VAL A 172 -14.88 4.03 9.18
C VAL A 172 -14.24 3.64 7.84
N LEU A 173 -13.53 4.59 7.23
CA LEU A 173 -12.70 4.33 6.07
C LEU A 173 -11.32 3.81 6.49
N LEU A 174 -11.02 2.57 6.12
CA LEU A 174 -9.69 1.99 6.18
C LEU A 174 -9.03 2.05 4.80
N GLN A 175 -7.79 2.48 4.77
CA GLN A 175 -6.97 2.57 3.56
C GLN A 175 -5.70 1.74 3.77
N PRO A 176 -5.80 0.40 3.75
CA PRO A 176 -4.67 -0.47 4.02
C PRO A 176 -3.55 -0.17 3.04
N PHE A 177 -2.33 -0.13 3.55
CA PHE A 177 -1.13 0.10 2.74
C PHE A 177 -0.61 -1.23 2.18
N LEU A 178 0.05 -1.21 1.02
CA LEU A 178 0.58 -2.44 0.45
C LEU A 178 1.65 -3.02 1.38
N PRO A 179 1.70 -4.35 1.58
CA PRO A 179 2.75 -4.99 2.36
C PRO A 179 4.17 -4.62 1.86
N PRO A 180 5.21 -4.69 2.71
CA PRO A 180 6.59 -4.55 2.26
C PRO A 180 6.97 -5.66 1.27
N LEU A 181 7.98 -5.42 0.43
CA LEU A 181 8.55 -6.46 -0.43
C LEU A 181 9.34 -7.46 0.42
N LEU A 182 9.39 -8.73 -0.02
CA LEU A 182 10.23 -9.77 0.58
C LEU A 182 11.72 -9.48 0.34
N GLU A 183 12.59 -9.69 1.34
CA GLU A 183 14.06 -9.50 1.22
C GLU A 183 14.66 -10.31 0.05
N ASP A 184 14.12 -11.51 -0.21
CA ASP A 184 14.62 -12.45 -1.24
C ASP A 184 13.93 -12.31 -2.61
N ALA A 185 13.16 -11.24 -2.84
CA ALA A 185 12.63 -10.91 -4.18
C ALA A 185 13.73 -10.43 -5.15
N GLY A 186 14.99 -10.72 -4.85
CA GLY A 186 16.13 -10.51 -5.71
C GLY A 186 15.86 -11.10 -7.09
N SER A 187 15.94 -10.25 -8.11
CA SER A 187 15.89 -10.66 -9.52
C SER A 187 14.53 -11.15 -10.02
N ALA A 188 13.40 -10.80 -9.38
CA ALA A 188 12.12 -10.95 -10.08
C ALA A 188 12.13 -10.04 -11.33
N PRO A 189 11.95 -10.58 -12.54
CA PRO A 189 11.91 -9.77 -13.75
C PRO A 189 10.77 -8.75 -13.64
N VAL A 190 10.92 -7.62 -14.33
CA VAL A 190 9.93 -6.53 -14.48
C VAL A 190 8.49 -7.04 -14.29
N GLY A 191 7.90 -6.82 -13.12
CA GLY A 191 6.62 -7.44 -12.73
C GLY A 191 6.21 -7.17 -11.28
N VAL A 192 4.99 -7.54 -10.90
CA VAL A 192 4.44 -7.36 -9.55
C VAL A 192 4.92 -8.46 -8.62
N ALA A 193 5.62 -8.07 -7.54
CA ALA A 193 6.08 -8.99 -6.52
C ALA A 193 4.94 -9.39 -5.57
N TRP A 194 4.79 -10.69 -5.35
CA TRP A 194 3.81 -11.24 -4.43
C TRP A 194 4.20 -10.96 -2.99
N ARG A 195 3.20 -10.60 -2.18
CA ARG A 195 3.38 -10.24 -0.77
C ARG A 195 2.03 -10.18 -0.06
N LYS A 196 2.02 -10.52 1.22
CA LYS A 196 0.82 -10.61 2.04
C LYS A 196 1.09 -10.05 3.43
N ALA A 197 0.13 -9.33 4.01
CA ALA A 197 0.14 -8.98 5.42
C ALA A 197 -1.25 -9.22 6.01
N THR A 198 -1.30 -9.59 7.29
CA THR A 198 -2.53 -9.81 8.04
C THR A 198 -2.49 -9.02 9.33
N VAL A 199 -3.58 -8.32 9.65
CA VAL A 199 -3.75 -7.57 10.88
C VAL A 199 -5.07 -7.97 11.55
N GLY A 200 -4.98 -8.57 12.73
CA GLY A 200 -6.12 -8.94 13.58
C GLY A 200 -6.33 -7.95 14.72
N GLY A 201 -7.45 -8.10 15.43
CA GLY A 201 -7.76 -7.29 16.62
C GLY A 201 -8.27 -5.88 16.32
N ILE A 202 -8.69 -5.60 15.08
CA ILE A 202 -9.19 -4.27 14.69
C ILE A 202 -10.58 -4.08 15.29
N ARG A 203 -10.74 -3.09 16.17
CA ARG A 203 -12.04 -2.78 16.79
C ARG A 203 -12.78 -1.70 16.00
N VAL A 204 -13.96 -2.03 15.49
CA VAL A 204 -14.87 -1.09 14.79
C VAL A 204 -16.26 -1.23 15.38
N GLY A 205 -16.80 -0.16 15.96
CA GLY A 205 -17.98 -0.23 16.81
C GLY A 205 -17.78 -1.27 17.92
N GLU A 206 -18.74 -2.20 18.03
CA GLU A 206 -18.67 -3.33 18.97
C GLU A 206 -18.00 -4.58 18.37
N ALA A 207 -17.55 -4.52 17.11
CA ALA A 207 -16.99 -5.67 16.40
C ALA A 207 -15.47 -5.71 16.47
N THR A 208 -14.92 -6.93 16.44
CA THR A 208 -13.49 -7.18 16.23
C THR A 208 -13.28 -7.86 14.89
N LEU A 209 -12.38 -7.31 14.09
CA LEU A 209 -12.13 -7.72 12.71
C LEU A 209 -10.67 -8.16 12.52
N GLU A 210 -10.47 -8.97 11.50
CA GLU A 210 -9.17 -9.24 10.90
C GLU A 210 -9.20 -8.79 9.44
N LEU A 211 -8.13 -8.13 9.00
CA LEU A 211 -7.92 -7.71 7.63
C LEU A 211 -6.65 -8.38 7.11
N THR A 212 -6.77 -9.05 5.97
CA THR A 212 -5.63 -9.56 5.20
C THR A 212 -5.55 -8.79 3.89
N ILE A 213 -4.36 -8.33 3.53
CA ILE A 213 -4.09 -7.74 2.21
C ILE A 213 -3.01 -8.55 1.50
N SER A 214 -3.28 -8.95 0.26
CA SER A 214 -2.29 -9.58 -0.61
C SER A 214 -2.16 -8.88 -1.94
N VAL A 215 -0.94 -8.90 -2.48
CA VAL A 215 -0.66 -8.50 -3.85
C VAL A 215 -0.38 -9.77 -4.63
N GLU A 216 -1.18 -10.01 -5.65
CA GLU A 216 -1.16 -11.19 -6.48
C GLU A 216 -0.72 -10.84 -7.92
N ALA A 217 -0.55 -11.86 -8.77
CA ALA A 217 -0.08 -11.66 -10.15
C ALA A 217 -0.96 -10.74 -11.01
N THR A 218 -2.26 -10.59 -10.70
CA THR A 218 -3.21 -9.83 -11.53
C THR A 218 -4.01 -8.78 -10.77
N GLY A 219 -3.75 -8.58 -9.48
CA GLY A 219 -4.51 -7.65 -8.67
C GLY A 219 -4.09 -7.59 -7.21
N VAL A 220 -4.85 -6.83 -6.44
CA VAL A 220 -4.74 -6.71 -4.99
C VAL A 220 -6.00 -7.29 -4.37
N GLN A 221 -5.83 -8.18 -3.39
CA GLN A 221 -6.92 -8.74 -2.60
C GLN A 221 -6.93 -8.13 -1.20
N VAL A 222 -8.11 -7.82 -0.69
CA VAL A 222 -8.32 -7.47 0.72
C VAL A 222 -9.43 -8.36 1.26
N ASP A 223 -9.09 -9.22 2.22
CA ASP A 223 -10.04 -10.08 2.90
C ASP A 223 -10.38 -9.52 4.27
N LEU A 224 -11.66 -9.50 4.61
CA LEU A 224 -12.18 -9.08 5.90
C LEU A 224 -12.88 -10.25 6.58
N ILE A 225 -12.49 -10.52 7.82
CA ILE A 225 -13.09 -11.57 8.64
C ILE A 225 -13.63 -10.97 9.93
N HIS A 226 -14.92 -11.20 10.19
CA HIS A 226 -15.52 -10.90 11.49
C HIS A 226 -15.04 -11.93 12.52
N ARG A 227 -14.41 -11.47 13.60
CA ARG A 227 -13.85 -12.35 14.64
C ARG A 227 -14.67 -12.36 15.92
N GLY A 228 -15.50 -11.34 16.17
CA GLY A 228 -16.36 -11.28 17.35
C GLY A 228 -17.12 -9.96 17.48
N GLY A 229 -18.06 -9.91 18.43
CA GLY A 229 -18.88 -8.72 18.69
C GLY A 229 -20.14 -8.60 17.83
N GLY A 230 -20.68 -7.38 17.70
CA GLY A 230 -21.88 -7.08 16.92
C GLY A 230 -21.66 -6.99 15.40
N PRO A 231 -22.72 -6.83 14.59
CA PRO A 231 -22.59 -6.51 13.17
C PRO A 231 -21.96 -5.12 12.98
N VAL A 232 -21.24 -4.93 11.87
CA VAL A 232 -20.51 -3.69 11.60
C VAL A 232 -20.41 -3.39 10.11
N LYS A 233 -20.26 -2.11 9.78
CA LYS A 233 -19.93 -1.62 8.45
C LYS A 233 -18.50 -1.09 8.44
N VAL A 234 -17.75 -1.39 7.39
CA VAL A 234 -16.43 -0.79 7.19
C VAL A 234 -16.26 -0.39 5.74
N ALA A 235 -15.65 0.78 5.47
CA ALA A 235 -15.34 1.20 4.12
C ALA A 235 -13.87 0.91 3.82
N ILE A 236 -13.59 0.24 2.70
CA ILE A 236 -12.21 -0.08 2.28
C ILE A 236 -11.89 0.63 0.98
N LEU A 237 -10.71 1.27 0.92
CA LEU A 237 -10.10 1.68 -0.35
C LEU A 237 -8.95 0.73 -0.67
N ILE A 238 -9.06 -0.02 -1.78
CA ILE A 238 -8.00 -0.93 -2.22
C ILE A 238 -6.80 -0.09 -2.69
N PRO A 239 -5.58 -0.32 -2.14
CA PRO A 239 -4.40 0.42 -2.55
C PRO A 239 -3.90 -0.01 -3.93
N GLU A 240 -3.31 0.94 -4.67
CA GLU A 240 -2.74 0.67 -5.99
C GLU A 240 -1.22 0.40 -5.92
N PRO A 241 -0.72 -0.70 -6.52
CA PRO A 241 0.72 -0.95 -6.66
C PRO A 241 1.44 0.11 -7.49
N PRO A 242 2.71 0.43 -7.20
CA PRO A 242 3.51 1.36 -8.00
C PRO A 242 3.55 0.96 -9.47
N GLY A 243 3.19 1.89 -10.37
CA GLY A 243 3.12 1.64 -11.81
C GLY A 243 1.86 0.92 -12.29
N TYR A 244 0.93 0.63 -11.39
CA TYR A 244 -0.35 0.02 -11.75
C TYR A 244 -1.50 0.91 -11.28
N GLU A 245 -2.67 0.68 -11.89
CA GLU A 245 -3.94 1.25 -11.44
C GLU A 245 -5.01 0.18 -11.40
N ILE A 246 -5.95 0.35 -10.47
CA ILE A 246 -7.10 -0.54 -10.37
C ILE A 246 -8.19 0.00 -11.31
N ARG A 247 -8.65 -0.86 -12.22
CA ARG A 247 -9.65 -0.50 -13.25
C ARG A 247 -10.96 -1.25 -13.10
N ILE A 248 -10.93 -2.40 -12.43
CA ILE A 248 -12.10 -3.23 -12.16
C ILE A 248 -11.96 -3.70 -10.71
N GLU A 249 -13.04 -3.57 -9.95
CA GLU A 249 -13.11 -4.01 -8.57
C GLU A 249 -14.28 -4.96 -8.39
N TYR A 250 -14.13 -5.91 -7.47
CA TYR A 250 -15.14 -6.88 -7.11
C TYR A 250 -15.28 -6.94 -5.60
N LEU A 251 -16.52 -7.11 -5.14
CA LEU A 251 -16.88 -7.47 -3.76
C LEU A 251 -17.55 -8.84 -3.82
N ASP A 252 -16.96 -9.85 -3.19
CA ASP A 252 -17.42 -11.25 -3.25
C ASP A 252 -17.72 -11.70 -4.68
N TRP A 253 -16.78 -11.38 -5.59
CA TRP A 253 -16.84 -11.69 -7.02
C TRP A 253 -17.93 -10.96 -7.82
N MET A 254 -18.65 -10.03 -7.19
CA MET A 254 -19.60 -9.12 -7.83
C MET A 254 -18.91 -7.81 -8.19
N GLN A 255 -18.89 -7.46 -9.48
CA GLN A 255 -18.22 -6.24 -9.94
C GLN A 255 -18.87 -4.99 -9.35
N THR A 256 -18.07 -4.04 -8.86
CA THR A 256 -18.55 -2.76 -8.34
C THR A 256 -18.82 -1.75 -9.46
N GLU A 257 -19.65 -0.75 -9.18
CA GLU A 257 -20.03 0.26 -10.18
C GLU A 257 -18.90 1.25 -10.51
N GLN A 258 -18.10 1.62 -9.50
CA GLN A 258 -17.08 2.66 -9.62
C GLN A 258 -15.76 2.18 -9.01
N PRO A 259 -14.72 1.92 -9.83
CA PRO A 259 -13.41 1.56 -9.31
C PRO A 259 -12.75 2.75 -8.60
N ARG A 260 -11.86 2.46 -7.64
CA ARG A 260 -11.05 3.44 -6.89
C ARG A 260 -11.89 4.35 -6.00
N ARG A 261 -13.05 3.85 -5.57
CA ARG A 261 -13.89 4.47 -4.54
C ARG A 261 -13.90 3.58 -3.30
N PRO A 262 -14.05 4.16 -2.10
CA PRO A 262 -14.29 3.35 -0.91
C PRO A 262 -15.50 2.41 -1.11
N ILE A 263 -15.28 1.13 -0.88
CA ILE A 263 -16.30 0.08 -0.94
C ILE A 263 -16.80 -0.15 0.48
N LEU A 264 -18.09 0.09 0.72
CA LEU A 264 -18.73 -0.19 2.00
C LEU A 264 -19.05 -1.69 2.09
N VAL A 265 -18.60 -2.31 3.17
CA VAL A 265 -18.74 -3.74 3.45
C VAL A 265 -19.54 -3.92 4.73
N ASP A 266 -20.57 -4.76 4.67
CA ASP A 266 -21.39 -5.13 5.81
C ASP A 266 -20.94 -6.51 6.34
N LEU A 267 -20.38 -6.54 7.53
CA LEU A 267 -19.87 -7.76 8.17
C LEU A 267 -20.84 -8.24 9.25
N GLN A 268 -21.22 -9.51 9.18
CA GLN A 268 -22.13 -10.15 10.13
C GLN A 268 -21.39 -11.20 10.97
N PRO A 269 -21.74 -11.36 12.26
CA PRO A 269 -21.18 -12.44 13.09
C PRO A 269 -21.42 -13.82 12.47
N GLY A 270 -20.36 -14.61 12.35
CA GLY A 270 -20.42 -15.98 11.81
C GLY A 270 -20.55 -16.09 10.28
N ALA A 271 -20.49 -14.97 9.55
CA ALA A 271 -20.42 -14.99 8.09
C ALA A 271 -19.04 -15.46 7.59
N GLU A 272 -19.00 -15.91 6.33
CA GLU A 272 -17.74 -16.19 5.64
C GLU A 272 -16.91 -14.91 5.44
N ALA A 273 -15.62 -15.09 5.11
CA ALA A 273 -14.73 -13.98 4.80
C ALA A 273 -15.24 -13.18 3.60
N THR A 274 -15.35 -11.86 3.75
CA THR A 274 -15.68 -10.97 2.63
C THR A 274 -14.41 -10.61 1.87
N THR A 275 -14.43 -10.80 0.56
CA THR A 275 -13.27 -10.60 -0.32
C THR A 275 -13.48 -9.38 -1.21
N LEU A 276 -12.56 -8.42 -1.16
CA LEU A 276 -12.46 -7.33 -2.11
C LEU A 276 -11.29 -7.60 -3.05
N TRP A 277 -11.54 -7.56 -4.36
CA TRP A 277 -10.51 -7.80 -5.38
C TRP A 277 -10.41 -6.64 -6.35
N GLY A 278 -9.24 -6.02 -6.44
CA GLY A 278 -8.92 -4.98 -7.40
C GLY A 278 -8.03 -5.51 -8.52
N ARG A 279 -8.55 -5.62 -9.74
CA ARG A 279 -7.75 -6.00 -10.91
C ARG A 279 -6.86 -4.84 -11.33
N MET A 280 -5.55 -5.11 -11.37
CA MET A 280 -4.55 -4.13 -11.72
C MET A 280 -4.27 -4.12 -13.22
N ILE A 281 -4.04 -2.93 -13.76
CA ILE A 281 -3.57 -2.71 -15.13
C ILE A 281 -2.31 -1.85 -15.07
N GLU A 282 -1.31 -2.22 -15.84
CA GLU A 282 -0.09 -1.43 -15.96
C GLU A 282 -0.43 -0.03 -16.46
N ARG A 283 0.02 0.99 -15.73
CA ARG A 283 -0.11 2.37 -16.17
C ARG A 283 0.81 2.54 -17.36
N ARG A 284 0.30 3.11 -18.44
CA ARG A 284 1.14 3.61 -19.55
C ARG A 284 1.85 4.88 -19.10
N VAL A 285 2.85 4.75 -18.24
CA VAL A 285 3.68 5.88 -17.79
C VAL A 285 5.01 5.89 -18.53
N SER A 286 5.50 7.10 -18.77
CA SER A 286 6.78 7.33 -19.46
C SER A 286 8.00 7.23 -18.53
N LEU A 287 7.82 6.97 -17.24
CA LEU A 287 8.88 7.02 -16.23
C LEU A 287 8.96 5.71 -15.42
N PRO A 288 10.17 5.33 -14.95
CA PRO A 288 10.32 4.24 -14.00
C PRO A 288 9.52 4.52 -12.73
N THR A 289 8.71 3.56 -12.31
CA THR A 289 7.84 3.66 -11.11
C THR A 289 8.52 3.11 -9.84
N GLY A 290 9.79 2.69 -9.96
CA GLY A 290 10.62 2.22 -8.86
C GLY A 290 11.29 3.35 -8.07
N GLN A 291 11.80 3.01 -6.89
CA GLN A 291 12.66 3.89 -6.10
C GLN A 291 13.91 4.22 -6.92
N ALA A 292 14.23 5.51 -7.07
CA ALA A 292 15.48 5.90 -7.73
C ALA A 292 16.63 5.75 -6.73
N ASP A 293 17.57 4.86 -7.02
CA ASP A 293 18.69 4.59 -6.12
C ASP A 293 19.65 5.77 -6.01
N GLN A 294 19.72 6.63 -7.04
CA GLN A 294 20.58 7.81 -7.06
C GLN A 294 19.95 8.94 -7.90
N LEU A 295 20.30 10.19 -7.59
CA LEU A 295 20.02 11.30 -8.50
C LEU A 295 20.89 11.18 -9.76
N PRO A 296 20.35 11.42 -10.97
CA PRO A 296 21.16 11.45 -12.18
C PRO A 296 22.32 12.43 -12.06
N GLN A 297 23.52 12.06 -12.50
CA GLN A 297 24.69 12.97 -12.41
C GLN A 297 24.46 14.30 -13.15
N SER A 298 23.71 14.29 -14.24
CA SER A 298 23.29 15.51 -14.93
C SER A 298 22.45 16.43 -14.03
N LEU A 299 21.61 15.90 -13.15
CA LEU A 299 20.88 16.70 -12.16
C LEU A 299 21.83 17.31 -11.12
N VAL A 300 22.76 16.51 -10.60
CA VAL A 300 23.70 16.95 -9.56
C VAL A 300 24.67 18.03 -10.08
N GLN A 301 25.19 17.85 -11.30
CA GLN A 301 26.18 18.76 -11.88
C GLN A 301 25.56 19.91 -12.68
N GLY A 302 24.49 19.61 -13.44
CA GLY A 302 23.86 20.54 -14.36
C GLY A 302 22.64 21.25 -13.78
N GLY A 303 21.98 20.71 -12.75
CA GLY A 303 20.75 21.23 -12.16
C GLY A 303 19.48 20.60 -12.72
N LEU A 304 18.32 21.15 -12.33
CA LEU A 304 16.99 20.64 -12.66
C LEU A 304 16.08 21.75 -13.22
N PHE A 305 15.43 21.49 -14.35
CA PHE A 305 14.27 22.27 -14.78
C PHE A 305 12.99 21.47 -14.69
N LEU A 306 11.94 22.08 -14.15
CA LEU A 306 10.59 21.55 -14.20
C LEU A 306 9.88 22.18 -15.41
N SER A 307 9.55 21.35 -16.40
CA SER A 307 8.94 21.79 -17.66
C SER A 307 7.42 21.73 -17.57
N LEU A 308 6.77 22.89 -17.68
CA LEU A 308 5.31 23.04 -17.56
C LEU A 308 4.82 24.09 -18.58
N PRO A 309 3.65 23.92 -19.22
CA PRO A 309 3.06 24.97 -20.07
C PRO A 309 2.91 26.31 -19.33
N ALA A 310 2.94 27.43 -20.07
CA ALA A 310 2.82 28.77 -19.52
C ALA A 310 1.44 29.03 -18.90
N ASP A 311 0.41 28.44 -19.49
CA ASP A 311 -1.00 28.54 -19.14
C ASP A 311 -1.46 27.48 -18.11
N ASP A 312 -0.56 26.63 -17.62
CA ASP A 312 -0.93 25.59 -16.66
C ASP A 312 -1.38 26.21 -15.32
N PRO A 313 -2.57 25.84 -14.80
CA PRO A 313 -3.10 26.42 -13.57
C PRO A 313 -2.24 26.13 -12.33
N GLN A 314 -1.37 25.12 -12.37
CA GLN A 314 -0.46 24.78 -11.28
C GLN A 314 0.93 25.42 -11.43
N ARG A 315 1.18 26.22 -12.48
CA ARG A 315 2.52 26.81 -12.74
C ARG A 315 3.03 27.65 -11.59
N ALA A 316 2.16 28.45 -10.96
CA ALA A 316 2.53 29.26 -9.79
C ALA A 316 2.98 28.37 -8.61
N ALA A 317 2.20 27.35 -8.27
CA ALA A 317 2.52 26.40 -7.20
C ALA A 317 3.84 25.65 -7.47
N VAL A 318 4.06 25.19 -8.71
CA VAL A 318 5.34 24.56 -9.08
C VAL A 318 6.50 25.58 -9.01
N GLY A 319 6.24 26.82 -9.40
CA GLY A 319 7.19 27.93 -9.26
C GLY A 319 7.64 28.13 -7.81
N GLU A 320 6.72 28.05 -6.86
CA GLU A 320 7.03 28.14 -5.42
C GLU A 320 7.79 26.91 -4.87
N ILE A 321 7.66 25.74 -5.51
CA ILE A 321 8.41 24.53 -5.15
C ILE A 321 9.88 24.62 -5.61
N THR A 322 10.17 25.32 -6.72
CA THR A 322 11.53 25.36 -7.28
C THR A 322 12.62 25.88 -6.32
N PRO A 323 12.44 26.95 -5.52
CA PRO A 323 13.46 27.41 -4.59
C PRO A 323 13.65 26.46 -3.41
N VAL A 324 12.60 25.73 -3.01
CA VAL A 324 12.68 24.69 -1.96
C VAL A 324 13.63 23.59 -2.41
N LEU A 325 13.43 23.09 -3.64
CA LEU A 325 14.30 22.08 -4.25
C LEU A 325 15.73 22.59 -4.44
N ALA A 326 15.90 23.83 -4.93
CA ALA A 326 17.22 24.44 -5.11
C ALA A 326 18.00 24.51 -3.80
N LYS A 327 17.35 24.95 -2.72
CA LYS A 327 17.95 25.02 -1.38
C LYS A 327 18.30 23.63 -0.85
N LEU A 328 17.38 22.67 -0.98
CA LEU A 328 17.56 21.31 -0.45
C LEU A 328 18.72 20.57 -1.15
N LEU A 329 18.82 20.70 -2.46
CA LEU A 329 19.82 20.00 -3.28
C LEU A 329 21.14 20.75 -3.44
N GLY A 330 21.15 22.06 -3.20
CA GLY A 330 22.32 22.90 -3.48
C GLY A 330 22.64 23.05 -4.98
N VAL A 331 21.65 22.80 -5.85
CA VAL A 331 21.79 22.91 -7.31
C VAL A 331 20.83 23.95 -7.87
N ARG A 332 21.08 24.37 -9.12
CA ARG A 332 20.15 25.24 -9.83
C ARG A 332 18.85 24.49 -10.12
N VAL A 333 17.72 25.01 -9.64
CA VAL A 333 16.38 24.52 -9.98
C VAL A 333 15.55 25.67 -10.55
N GLY A 334 14.79 25.42 -11.62
CA GLY A 334 13.92 26.44 -12.20
C GLY A 334 12.73 25.89 -12.99
N LEU A 335 11.93 26.79 -13.55
CA LEU A 335 10.85 26.48 -14.47
C LEU A 335 11.30 26.68 -15.92
N THR A 336 10.77 25.86 -16.82
CA THR A 336 10.88 26.06 -18.27
C THR A 336 9.57 25.67 -18.97
N GLU A 337 9.42 26.04 -20.22
CA GLU A 337 8.29 25.63 -21.07
C GLU A 337 8.64 24.39 -21.91
N PRO A 338 7.66 23.55 -22.28
CA PRO A 338 7.90 22.44 -23.20
C PRO A 338 8.49 22.93 -24.52
N GLY A 339 9.63 22.37 -24.92
CA GLY A 339 10.31 22.73 -26.18
C GLY A 339 11.07 24.06 -26.15
N ALA A 340 11.09 24.78 -25.02
CA ALA A 340 11.90 25.99 -24.90
C ALA A 340 13.40 25.63 -25.02
N PRO A 341 14.17 26.36 -25.86
CA PRO A 341 15.59 26.11 -25.99
C PRO A 341 16.29 26.40 -24.66
N LEU A 342 17.17 25.48 -24.25
CA LEU A 342 18.07 25.65 -23.10
C LEU A 342 19.52 25.57 -23.61
N PRO A 343 20.05 26.62 -24.27
CA PRO A 343 21.36 26.57 -24.90
C PRO A 343 22.46 26.31 -23.87
N GLY A 344 23.31 25.31 -24.14
CA GLY A 344 24.41 24.93 -23.24
C GLY A 344 23.97 24.25 -21.94
N TRP A 345 22.69 23.88 -21.80
CA TRP A 345 22.20 23.16 -20.63
C TRP A 345 22.55 21.67 -20.70
N THR A 346 23.21 21.17 -19.67
CA THR A 346 23.59 19.77 -19.51
C THR A 346 22.85 19.08 -18.35
N GLY A 347 21.92 19.79 -17.71
CA GLY A 347 21.16 19.30 -16.57
C GLY A 347 19.94 18.46 -16.93
N THR A 348 19.15 18.13 -15.93
CA THR A 348 17.93 17.32 -16.10
C THR A 348 16.70 18.20 -16.34
N VAL A 349 15.79 17.76 -17.21
CA VAL A 349 14.47 18.37 -17.38
C VAL A 349 13.40 17.34 -17.03
N LEU A 350 12.59 17.65 -16.01
CA LEU A 350 11.43 16.84 -15.65
C LEU A 350 10.18 17.47 -16.26
N HIS A 351 9.58 16.80 -17.24
CA HIS A 351 8.35 17.27 -17.88
C HIS A 351 7.14 16.99 -17.00
N LEU A 352 6.33 18.02 -16.70
CA LEU A 352 5.16 17.95 -15.81
C LEU A 352 3.85 18.33 -16.54
N GLY A 353 3.90 18.52 -17.86
CA GLY A 353 2.79 19.02 -18.67
C GLY A 353 1.57 18.09 -18.74
N ASN A 354 1.74 16.78 -18.54
CA ASN A 354 0.62 15.85 -18.41
C ASN A 354 0.07 15.90 -16.98
N SER A 355 -1.10 16.50 -16.78
CA SER A 355 -1.74 16.63 -15.47
C SER A 355 -2.06 15.28 -14.83
N ALA A 356 -2.33 14.23 -15.61
CA ALA A 356 -2.61 12.89 -15.10
C ALA A 356 -1.38 12.19 -14.51
N GLU A 357 -0.18 12.55 -14.96
CA GLU A 357 1.08 11.96 -14.50
C GLU A 357 1.83 12.84 -13.50
N ARG A 358 1.52 14.15 -13.45
CA ARG A 358 2.26 15.14 -12.67
C ARG A 358 2.53 14.73 -11.23
N GLY A 359 1.51 14.27 -10.52
CA GLY A 359 1.64 13.80 -9.14
C GLY A 359 2.65 12.67 -9.02
N GLN A 360 2.60 11.69 -9.92
CA GLN A 360 3.53 10.56 -9.93
C GLN A 360 4.97 11.00 -10.20
N ARG A 361 5.18 11.95 -11.13
CA ARG A 361 6.52 12.49 -11.45
C ARG A 361 7.12 13.25 -10.27
N LEU A 362 6.29 14.02 -9.58
CA LEU A 362 6.67 14.78 -8.39
C LEU A 362 6.94 13.86 -7.18
N THR A 363 6.12 12.83 -7.00
CA THR A 363 6.32 11.77 -6.01
C THR A 363 7.63 11.02 -6.27
N TRP A 364 7.92 10.65 -7.52
CA TRP A 364 9.19 10.03 -7.92
C TRP A 364 10.38 10.94 -7.60
N LEU A 365 10.28 12.24 -7.93
CA LEU A 365 11.33 13.20 -7.63
C LEU A 365 11.59 13.30 -6.11
N ALA A 366 10.53 13.33 -5.29
CA ALA A 366 10.67 13.33 -3.84
C ALA A 366 11.39 12.06 -3.33
N SER A 367 11.01 10.87 -3.82
CA SER A 367 11.69 9.60 -3.50
C SER A 367 13.17 9.61 -3.89
N ALA A 368 13.50 10.11 -5.08
CA ALA A 368 14.87 10.18 -5.58
C ALA A 368 15.75 11.10 -4.73
N ILE A 369 15.20 12.26 -4.35
CA ILE A 369 15.90 13.23 -3.49
C ILE A 369 16.10 12.68 -2.09
N GLU A 370 15.07 12.07 -1.48
CA GLU A 370 15.20 11.43 -0.17
C GLU A 370 16.24 10.32 -0.16
N SER A 371 16.19 9.43 -1.15
CA SER A 371 17.13 8.32 -1.28
C SER A 371 18.56 8.83 -1.38
N PHE A 372 18.79 9.88 -2.18
CA PHE A 372 20.11 10.51 -2.30
C PHE A 372 20.59 11.18 -1.01
N LEU A 373 19.72 11.92 -0.32
CA LEU A 373 20.12 12.70 0.87
C LEU A 373 20.24 11.85 2.14
N LEU A 374 19.48 10.75 2.25
CA LEU A 374 19.39 9.91 3.44
C LEU A 374 20.17 8.59 3.32
N GLN A 375 20.92 8.41 2.23
CA GLN A 375 21.88 7.32 2.11
C GLN A 375 23.00 7.46 3.16
N PRO A 376 23.43 6.34 3.81
CA PRO A 376 24.62 6.37 4.66
C PRO A 376 25.82 6.87 3.84
N ARG A 377 26.50 7.90 4.34
CA ARG A 377 27.74 8.43 3.72
C ARG A 377 28.95 7.59 4.07
#